data_AF-A0A3D2FTY6-F1
#
_entry.id   AF-A0A3D2FTY6-F1
#
_cell.length_a   1.000
_cell.length_b   1.000
_cell.length_c   1.000
_cell.angle_alpha   90.00
_cell.angle_beta   90.00
_cell.angle_gamma   90.00
#
_symmetry.space_group_name_H-M   'P 1'
#
loop_
_entity.id
_entity.type
_entity.pdbx_description
1 polymer ?
#
loop_
_entity_poly.entity_id
_entity_poly.type
_entity_poly.pdbx_seq_one_letter_code
_entity_poly.pdbx_strand_id
1 'polypeptide(L)'
;VTVTKGWWDSYSMFQEGEADMVLSYSTSPAYHMIVEETDKYKAADFAEGHYMQIEVAAMLKNAPQPELAAQFMDFILSDNFQSVIPTTNWMYPAGKAALPDAFGSLITPSTSLLFTPQEVAASKSAWVAEWQAALSQ
;
A
#
# COMPACT_ATOMS: atom_id res chain seq x y z
N VAL A 1 5.09 1.00 -20.97
CA VAL A 1 4.40 0.79 -19.67
C VAL A 1 2.95 1.20 -19.85
N THR A 2 2.00 0.48 -19.25
CA THR A 2 0.58 0.86 -19.24
C THR A 2 0.25 1.49 -17.90
N VAL A 3 -0.49 2.60 -17.92
CA VAL A 3 -0.86 3.35 -16.70
C VAL A 3 -2.37 3.43 -16.62
N THR A 4 -2.94 2.86 -15.56
CA THR A 4 -4.36 2.95 -15.24
C THR A 4 -4.63 4.09 -14.26
N LYS A 5 -5.91 4.44 -14.07
CA LYS A 5 -6.30 5.48 -13.09
C LYS A 5 -6.29 4.96 -11.66
N GLY A 6 -6.55 3.67 -11.46
CA GLY A 6 -6.61 3.04 -10.16
C GLY A 6 -5.81 1.75 -10.11
N TRP A 7 -5.41 1.40 -8.88
CA TRP A 7 -4.69 0.16 -8.60
C TRP A 7 -5.49 -1.08 -9.01
N TRP A 8 -6.81 -1.09 -8.75
CA TRP A 8 -7.66 -2.25 -9.07
C TRP A 8 -7.68 -2.55 -10.58
N ASP A 9 -7.78 -1.51 -11.41
CA ASP A 9 -7.76 -1.67 -12.87
C ASP A 9 -6.46 -2.33 -13.33
N SER A 10 -5.30 -1.87 -12.81
CA SER A 10 -4.00 -2.45 -13.17
C SER A 10 -3.83 -3.88 -12.63
N TYR A 11 -4.37 -4.17 -11.45
CA TYR A 11 -4.27 -5.50 -10.84
C TYR A 11 -5.15 -6.52 -11.56
N SER A 12 -6.34 -6.12 -12.03
CA SER A 12 -7.21 -6.96 -12.87
C SER A 12 -6.52 -7.34 -14.18
N MET A 13 -5.97 -6.34 -14.89
CA MET A 13 -5.23 -6.57 -16.14
C MET A 13 -4.07 -7.57 -15.96
N PHE A 14 -3.32 -7.45 -14.86
CA PHE A 14 -2.26 -8.40 -14.53
C PHE A 14 -2.79 -9.83 -14.30
N GLN A 15 -3.89 -9.98 -13.56
CA GLN A 15 -4.50 -11.29 -13.33
C GLN A 15 -5.06 -11.92 -14.61
N GLU A 16 -5.53 -11.09 -15.55
CA GLU A 16 -6.02 -11.49 -16.87
C GLU A 16 -4.88 -11.82 -17.86
N GLY A 17 -3.61 -11.62 -17.45
CA GLY A 17 -2.43 -11.93 -18.25
C GLY A 17 -2.06 -10.85 -19.26
N GLU A 18 -2.58 -9.64 -19.12
CA GLU A 18 -2.25 -8.51 -20.00
C GLU A 18 -0.85 -7.90 -19.71
N ALA A 19 -0.26 -8.22 -18.57
CA ALA A 19 1.08 -7.79 -18.19
C ALA A 19 1.82 -8.87 -17.38
N ASP A 20 3.13 -8.97 -17.56
CA ASP A 20 3.99 -9.89 -16.79
C ASP A 20 4.21 -9.43 -15.33
N MET A 21 4.10 -8.12 -15.09
CA MET A 21 4.31 -7.48 -13.79
C MET A 21 3.35 -6.32 -13.60
N VAL A 22 3.04 -6.00 -12.34
CA VAL A 22 2.22 -4.86 -11.94
C VAL A 22 2.84 -4.15 -10.74
N LEU A 23 2.69 -2.82 -10.67
CA LEU A 23 3.02 -2.07 -9.46
C LEU A 23 1.97 -2.40 -8.38
N SER A 24 2.40 -3.14 -7.36
CA SER A 24 1.59 -3.49 -6.20
C SER A 24 2.47 -3.52 -4.96
N TYR A 25 1.95 -4.07 -3.86
CA TYR A 25 2.65 -4.09 -2.57
C TYR A 25 3.36 -5.42 -2.34
N SER A 26 4.42 -5.40 -1.52
CA SER A 26 5.11 -6.61 -1.07
C SER A 26 4.20 -7.59 -0.33
N THR A 27 3.07 -7.10 0.19
CA THR A 27 2.05 -7.86 0.90
C THR A 27 0.97 -8.46 -0.01
N SER A 28 0.85 -8.03 -1.27
CA SER A 28 -0.19 -8.54 -2.19
C SER A 28 -0.21 -10.07 -2.35
N PRO A 29 0.94 -10.79 -2.37
CA PRO A 29 0.91 -12.26 -2.41
C PRO A 29 0.15 -12.92 -1.25
N ALA A 30 0.02 -12.27 -0.08
CA ALA A 30 -0.71 -12.84 1.05
C ALA A 30 -2.20 -13.05 0.76
N TYR A 31 -2.81 -12.17 -0.05
CA TYR A 31 -4.19 -12.35 -0.51
C TYR A 31 -4.35 -13.68 -1.25
N HIS A 32 -3.49 -13.93 -2.23
CA HIS A 32 -3.56 -15.13 -3.05
C HIS A 32 -3.28 -16.40 -2.24
N MET A 33 -2.36 -16.34 -1.28
CA MET A 33 -2.06 -17.49 -0.42
C MET A 33 -3.21 -17.82 0.54
N ILE A 34 -3.91 -16.82 1.07
CA ILE A 34 -4.94 -17.00 2.10
C ILE A 34 -6.33 -17.24 1.47
N VAL A 35 -6.68 -16.49 0.42
CA VAL A 35 -8.02 -16.51 -0.18
C VAL A 35 -8.11 -17.48 -1.35
N GLU A 36 -7.08 -17.54 -2.17
CA GLU A 36 -7.06 -18.35 -3.40
C GLU A 36 -6.24 -19.64 -3.27
N GLU A 37 -5.65 -19.87 -2.10
CA GLU A 37 -4.84 -21.04 -1.77
C GLU A 37 -3.71 -21.29 -2.81
N THR A 38 -3.13 -20.21 -3.37
CA THR A 38 -2.07 -20.28 -4.37
C THR A 38 -0.87 -19.42 -4.02
N ASP A 39 0.33 -19.92 -4.32
CA ASP A 39 1.61 -19.25 -4.09
C ASP A 39 2.26 -18.75 -5.39
N LYS A 40 1.53 -18.79 -6.52
CA LYS A 40 1.99 -18.38 -7.86
C LYS A 40 2.44 -16.92 -7.91
N TYR A 41 1.80 -16.05 -7.14
CA TYR A 41 2.07 -14.62 -7.13
C TYR A 41 3.19 -14.29 -6.15
N LYS A 42 4.17 -13.49 -6.58
CA LYS A 42 5.32 -13.07 -5.79
C LYS A 42 5.57 -11.58 -5.99
N ALA A 43 6.10 -10.92 -4.96
CA ALA A 43 6.67 -9.59 -5.08
C ALA A 43 8.17 -9.71 -5.42
N ALA A 44 8.64 -8.92 -6.39
CA ALA A 44 10.04 -8.91 -6.77
C ALA A 44 10.89 -8.17 -5.72
N ASP A 45 11.99 -8.77 -5.27
CA ASP A 45 12.90 -8.16 -4.30
C ASP A 45 14.00 -7.35 -4.99
N PHE A 46 13.79 -6.04 -5.15
CA PHE A 46 14.74 -5.14 -5.79
C PHE A 46 15.89 -4.74 -4.85
N ALA A 47 17.11 -4.82 -5.35
CA ALA A 47 18.33 -4.61 -4.59
C ALA A 47 18.49 -3.18 -4.05
N GLU A 48 17.88 -2.20 -4.72
CA GLU A 48 17.87 -0.79 -4.32
C GLU A 48 16.97 -0.53 -3.10
N GLY A 49 16.03 -1.44 -2.81
CA GLY A 49 15.00 -1.28 -1.79
C GLY A 49 13.63 -0.95 -2.37
N HIS A 50 12.68 -0.75 -1.46
CA HIS A 50 11.28 -0.51 -1.78
C HIS A 50 10.77 0.77 -1.14
N TYR A 51 9.90 1.50 -1.85
CA TYR A 51 9.31 2.72 -1.32
C TYR A 51 8.24 2.40 -0.28
N MET A 52 8.37 2.97 0.93
CA MET A 52 7.41 2.74 2.01
C MET A 52 6.19 3.65 1.86
N GLN A 53 5.00 3.08 1.99
CA GLN A 53 3.75 3.82 2.06
C GLN A 53 3.17 3.71 3.48
N ILE A 54 2.74 4.85 4.02
CA ILE A 54 2.02 4.94 5.29
C ILE A 54 0.67 5.58 4.98
N GLU A 55 -0.40 4.79 5.10
CA GLU A 55 -1.77 5.31 5.01
C GLU A 55 -2.13 6.01 6.32
N VAL A 56 -2.69 7.22 6.21
CA VAL A 56 -3.00 8.07 7.37
C VAL A 56 -4.47 8.46 7.40
N ALA A 57 -5.00 8.65 8.60
CA ALA A 57 -6.29 9.26 8.84
C ALA A 57 -6.11 10.50 9.72
N ALA A 58 -6.99 11.49 9.56
CA ALA A 58 -6.96 12.71 10.35
C ALA A 58 -8.37 13.26 10.57
N MET A 59 -8.59 13.85 11.75
CA MET A 59 -9.79 14.63 12.03
C MET A 59 -9.72 15.99 11.33
N LEU A 60 -10.81 16.37 10.66
CA LEU A 60 -10.93 17.71 10.09
C LEU A 60 -10.99 18.77 11.20
N LYS A 61 -10.31 19.90 10.99
CA LYS A 61 -10.31 21.04 11.94
C LYS A 61 -11.72 21.51 12.32
N ASN A 62 -12.66 21.46 11.36
CA ASN A 62 -14.05 21.88 11.53
C ASN A 62 -15.00 20.67 11.53
N ALA A 63 -14.57 19.51 12.06
CA ALA A 63 -15.42 18.33 12.14
C ALA A 63 -16.74 18.68 12.84
N PRO A 64 -17.91 18.32 12.27
CA PRO A 64 -19.21 18.65 12.87
C PRO A 64 -19.46 17.90 14.18
N GLN A 65 -18.75 16.79 14.40
CA GLN A 65 -18.79 15.98 15.62
C GLN A 65 -17.36 15.68 16.08
N PRO A 66 -16.65 16.65 16.69
CA PRO A 66 -15.23 16.51 17.01
C PRO A 66 -14.96 15.40 18.03
N GLU A 67 -15.86 15.20 19.00
CA GLU A 67 -15.74 14.12 19.99
C GLU A 67 -15.86 12.73 19.34
N LEU A 68 -16.79 12.55 18.40
CA LEU A 68 -16.93 11.29 17.69
C LEU A 68 -15.75 11.04 16.75
N ALA A 69 -15.25 12.08 16.08
CA ALA A 69 -14.07 11.98 15.23
C ALA A 69 -12.82 11.59 16.04
N ALA A 70 -12.64 12.14 17.24
CA ALA A 70 -11.57 11.74 18.16
C ALA A 70 -11.72 10.26 18.58
N GLN A 71 -12.92 9.83 18.98
CA GLN A 71 -13.18 8.42 19.31
C GLN A 71 -12.89 7.49 18.12
N PHE A 72 -13.18 7.92 16.90
CA PHE A 72 -12.86 7.15 15.70
C PHE A 72 -11.34 7.06 15.47
N MET A 73 -10.58 8.13 15.69
CA MET A 73 -9.10 8.11 15.62
C MET A 73 -8.51 7.14 16.66
N ASP A 74 -9.07 7.07 17.86
CA ASP A 74 -8.65 6.10 18.87
C ASP A 74 -9.04 4.67 18.46
N PHE A 75 -10.25 4.49 17.92
CA PHE A 75 -10.75 3.20 17.47
C PHE A 75 -9.89 2.59 16.37
N ILE A 76 -9.48 3.37 15.36
CA ILE A 76 -8.65 2.84 14.27
C ILE A 76 -7.25 2.40 14.77
N LEU A 77 -6.80 2.87 15.93
CA LEU A 77 -5.55 2.42 16.55
C LEU A 77 -5.74 1.28 17.56
N SER A 78 -7.00 0.89 17.84
CA SER A 78 -7.29 -0.22 18.74
C SER A 78 -6.82 -1.56 18.18
N ASP A 79 -6.49 -2.50 19.08
CA ASP A 79 -6.09 -3.86 18.71
C ASP A 79 -7.13 -4.54 17.81
N ASN A 80 -8.43 -4.30 18.05
CA ASN A 80 -9.51 -4.88 17.23
C ASN A 80 -9.45 -4.39 15.78
N PHE A 81 -9.31 -3.08 15.56
CA PHE A 81 -9.19 -2.54 14.21
C PHE A 81 -7.89 -3.00 13.55
N GLN A 82 -6.78 -2.93 14.27
CA GLN A 82 -5.47 -3.30 13.74
C GLN A 82 -5.38 -4.80 13.40
N SER A 83 -6.08 -5.66 14.14
CA SER A 83 -6.09 -7.11 13.94
C SER A 83 -6.67 -7.57 12.60
N VAL A 84 -7.57 -6.78 12.00
CA VAL A 84 -8.22 -7.13 10.73
C VAL A 84 -7.48 -6.59 9.51
N ILE A 85 -6.55 -5.65 9.68
CA ILE A 85 -5.81 -5.01 8.57
C ILE A 85 -5.05 -6.02 7.69
N PRO A 86 -4.34 -7.03 8.24
CA PRO A 86 -3.57 -7.97 7.42
C PRO A 86 -4.40 -8.77 6.41
N THR A 87 -5.69 -8.96 6.65
CA THR A 87 -6.57 -9.82 5.84
C THR A 87 -7.76 -9.07 5.22
N THR A 88 -7.90 -7.77 5.47
CA THR A 88 -8.93 -6.94 4.82
C THR A 88 -8.30 -5.89 3.91
N ASN A 89 -7.23 -5.23 4.35
CA ASN A 89 -6.48 -4.26 3.54
C ASN A 89 -5.22 -4.85 2.92
N TRP A 90 -4.80 -6.07 3.33
CA TRP A 90 -3.58 -6.72 2.86
C TRP A 90 -2.32 -5.88 3.07
N MET A 91 -2.24 -5.21 4.21
CA MET A 91 -1.13 -4.35 4.61
C MET A 91 -0.64 -4.71 6.00
N TYR A 92 0.55 -4.25 6.36
CA TYR A 92 1.02 -4.33 7.74
C TYR A 92 0.21 -3.38 8.65
N PRO A 93 -0.14 -3.81 9.87
CA PRO A 93 -0.82 -2.96 10.84
C PRO A 93 0.12 -1.86 11.35
N ALA A 94 -0.42 -0.68 11.65
CA ALA A 94 0.30 0.40 12.31
C ALA A 94 0.42 0.18 13.84
N GLY A 95 -0.50 -0.59 14.42
CA GLY A 95 -0.51 -0.99 15.83
C GLY A 95 -0.10 -2.44 16.03
N LYS A 96 -0.33 -2.97 17.24
CA LYS A 96 -0.02 -4.36 17.57
C LYS A 96 -1.10 -5.28 17.00
N ALA A 97 -0.71 -6.19 16.13
CA ALA A 97 -1.55 -7.30 15.70
C ALA A 97 -0.70 -8.51 15.32
N ALA A 98 -1.26 -9.70 15.49
CA ALA A 98 -0.67 -10.92 14.98
C ALA A 98 -0.78 -10.93 13.46
N LEU A 99 0.30 -11.31 12.78
CA LEU A 99 0.27 -11.51 11.33
C LEU A 99 -0.09 -12.97 11.03
N PRO A 100 -0.94 -13.23 10.02
CA PRO A 100 -1.16 -14.57 9.50
C PRO A 100 0.14 -15.22 9.01
N ASP A 101 0.23 -16.55 9.07
CA ASP A 101 1.44 -17.31 8.69
C ASP A 101 1.95 -16.97 7.28
N ALA A 102 1.06 -16.69 6.33
CA ALA A 102 1.42 -16.31 4.96
C ALA A 102 2.39 -15.11 4.91
N PHE A 103 2.29 -14.17 5.85
CA PHE A 103 3.18 -13.01 5.93
C PHE A 103 4.64 -13.39 6.20
N GLY A 104 4.88 -14.53 6.87
CA GLY A 104 6.24 -15.03 7.12
C GLY A 104 6.97 -15.52 5.86
N SER A 105 6.26 -15.72 4.74
CA SER A 105 6.83 -16.14 3.46
C SER A 105 7.07 -14.99 2.47
N LEU A 106 6.66 -13.76 2.85
CA LEU A 106 6.77 -12.59 2.00
C LEU A 106 8.19 -12.02 2.03
N ILE A 107 8.55 -11.31 0.97
CA ILE A 107 9.82 -10.58 0.96
C ILE A 107 9.82 -9.52 2.06
N THR A 108 10.98 -9.32 2.67
CA THR A 108 11.22 -8.18 3.56
C THR A 108 12.28 -7.31 2.89
N PRO A 109 11.88 -6.17 2.29
CA PRO A 109 12.82 -5.26 1.66
C PRO A 109 13.98 -4.89 2.59
N SER A 110 15.22 -5.02 2.14
CA SER A 110 16.40 -4.69 2.94
C SER A 110 16.52 -3.20 3.25
N THR A 111 15.98 -2.36 2.35
CA THR A 111 16.03 -0.91 2.43
C THR A 111 14.63 -0.35 2.22
N SER A 112 14.16 0.46 3.19
CA SER A 112 12.94 1.23 3.07
C SER A 112 13.27 2.64 2.55
N LEU A 113 12.82 2.96 1.35
CA LEU A 113 12.98 4.26 0.73
C LEU A 113 11.79 5.15 1.11
N LEU A 114 12.06 6.38 1.55
CA LEU A 114 11.01 7.34 1.88
C LEU A 114 11.55 8.77 1.77
N PHE A 115 10.97 9.58 0.91
CA PHE A 115 11.20 11.03 0.95
C PHE A 115 10.49 11.65 2.14
N THR A 116 11.06 12.72 2.69
CA THR A 116 10.37 13.52 3.71
C THR A 116 9.13 14.18 3.10
N PRO A 117 8.08 14.44 3.91
CA PRO A 117 6.91 15.17 3.43
C PRO A 117 7.24 16.54 2.82
N GLN A 118 8.28 17.21 3.34
CA GLN A 118 8.73 18.52 2.86
C GLN A 118 9.38 18.43 1.47
N GLU A 119 10.22 17.41 1.24
CA GLU A 119 10.82 17.16 -0.09
C GLU A 119 9.74 16.85 -1.11
N VAL A 120 8.79 15.95 -0.77
CA VAL A 120 7.67 15.62 -1.67
C VAL A 120 6.84 16.87 -1.97
N ALA A 121 6.51 17.68 -0.96
CA ALA A 121 5.73 18.90 -1.16
C ALA A 121 6.45 19.92 -2.06
N ALA A 122 7.77 20.04 -1.95
CA ALA A 122 8.57 20.95 -2.75
C ALA A 122 8.74 20.49 -4.21
N SER A 123 8.79 19.18 -4.46
CA SER A 123 9.24 18.63 -5.75
C SER A 123 8.15 17.89 -6.55
N LYS A 124 7.06 17.43 -5.93
CA LYS A 124 6.02 16.58 -6.56
C LYS A 124 5.51 17.12 -7.90
N SER A 125 5.18 18.42 -7.96
CA SER A 125 4.62 19.00 -9.19
C SER A 125 5.59 18.92 -10.37
N ALA A 126 6.88 19.13 -10.13
CA ALA A 126 7.91 19.03 -11.17
C ALA A 126 8.09 17.57 -11.63
N TRP A 127 8.21 16.63 -10.68
CA TRP A 127 8.35 15.20 -10.99
C TRP A 127 7.16 14.64 -11.77
N VAL A 128 5.93 15.02 -11.41
CA VAL A 128 4.73 14.58 -12.12
C VAL A 128 4.69 15.13 -13.55
N ALA A 129 5.06 16.41 -13.75
CA ALA A 129 5.11 17.00 -15.09
C ALA A 129 6.17 16.33 -15.97
N GLU A 130 7.35 16.05 -15.43
CA GLU A 130 8.41 15.31 -16.11
C GLU A 130 7.95 13.89 -16.50
N TRP A 131 7.34 13.17 -15.57
CA TRP A 131 6.78 11.83 -15.81
C TRP A 131 5.69 11.84 -16.90
N GLN A 132 4.77 12.79 -16.87
CA GLN A 132 3.72 12.92 -17.89
C GLN A 132 4.30 13.18 -19.27
N ALA A 133 5.28 14.08 -19.37
CA ALA A 133 5.95 14.43 -20.61
C ALA A 133 6.76 13.26 -21.19
N ALA A 134 7.34 12.43 -20.33
CA ALA A 134 8.10 11.24 -20.74
C ALA A 134 7.20 10.09 -21.24
N LEU A 135 6.00 9.93 -20.67
CA LEU A 135 5.09 8.83 -21.01
C LEU A 135 4.06 9.13 -22.11
N SER A 136 3.91 10.39 -22.50
CA SER A 136 2.97 10.80 -23.55
C SER A 136 3.62 10.99 -24.93
N GLN A 137 4.90 10.61 -25.06
CA GLN A 137 5.62 10.54 -26.34
C GLN A 137 5.44 9.16 -26.98
#